data_AF-A0A356ZA56-F1
#
_entry.id   AF-A0A356ZA56-F1
#
_cell.length_a   1.000
_cell.length_b   1.000
_cell.length_c   1.000
_cell.angle_alpha   90.00
_cell.angle_beta   90.00
_cell.angle_gamma   90.00
#
_symmetry.space_group_name_H-M   'P 1'
#
loop_
_entity.id
_entity.type
_entity.pdbx_description
1 polymer ?
#
loop_
_entity_poly.entity_id
_entity_poly.type
_entity_poly.pdbx_seq_one_letter_code
_entity_poly.pdbx_strand_id
1 'polypeptide(L)' 'EGIMLTPLQLAGLVATIADDGRWVQPSLVRYTIDQKGKTSYPHHKNSEQAVSSATARQVQDLLKLTVS' A
#
# COMPACT_ATOMS: atom_id res chain seq x y z
N GLU A 1 8.30 3.92 -24.82
CA GLU A 1 7.24 3.40 -23.92
C GLU A 1 7.53 3.76 -22.46
N GLY A 2 6.65 4.56 -21.84
CA GLY A 2 6.76 4.97 -20.44
C GLY A 2 5.52 4.57 -19.65
N ILE A 3 5.68 4.22 -18.37
CA ILE A 3 4.56 3.91 -17.48
C ILE A 3 4.23 5.17 -16.68
N MET A 4 2.98 5.63 -16.78
CA MET A 4 2.49 6.74 -15.96
C MET A 4 1.88 6.19 -14.67
N LEU A 5 2.36 6.69 -13.53
CA LEU A 5 1.83 6.36 -12.21
C LEU A 5 1.40 7.64 -11.50
N THR A 6 0.28 7.57 -10.79
CA THR A 6 -0.11 8.62 -9.84
C THR A 6 0.79 8.56 -8.60
N PRO A 7 0.97 9.67 -7.88
CA PRO A 7 1.68 9.67 -6.60
C PRO A 7 1.10 8.67 -5.59
N LEU A 8 -0.22 8.47 -5.57
CA LEU A 8 -0.89 7.51 -4.69
C LEU A 8 -0.47 6.06 -5.02
N GLN A 9 -0.35 5.73 -6.29
CA GLN A 9 0.12 4.41 -6.71
C GLN A 9 1.59 4.20 -6.35
N LEU A 10 2.45 5.21 -6.53
CA LEU A 10 3.85 5.15 -6.13
C LEU A 10 4.00 4.96 -4.61
N ALA A 11 3.23 5.68 -3.81
CA ALA A 11 3.18 5.50 -2.36
C ALA A 11 2.74 4.08 -1.98
N GLY A 12 1.77 3.51 -2.72
CA GLY A 12 1.35 2.12 -2.55
C GLY A 12 2.46 1.10 -2.81
N LEU A 13 3.32 1.34 -3.81
CA LEU A 13 4.49 0.49 -4.09
C LEU A 13 5.48 0.54 -2.92
N VAL A 14 5.84 1.74 -2.46
CA VAL A 14 6.77 1.90 -1.32
C VAL A 14 6.19 1.28 -0.05
N ALA A 15 4.89 1.47 0.20
CA ALA A 15 4.20 0.86 1.33
C ALA A 15 4.24 -0.69 1.27
N THR A 16 4.14 -1.27 0.07
CA THR A 16 4.23 -2.73 -0.12
C THR A 16 5.62 -3.27 0.23
N ILE A 17 6.67 -2.56 -0.19
CA ILE A 17 8.05 -2.93 0.17
C ILE A 17 8.27 -2.76 1.68
N ALA A 18 7.73 -1.69 2.29
CA ALA A 18 7.82 -1.45 3.72
C ALA A 18 7.05 -2.49 4.56
N ASP A 19 5.93 -3.03 4.05
CA ASP A 19 5.09 -4.04 4.71
C ASP A 19 5.52 -5.48 4.36
N ASP A 20 6.84 -5.75 4.32
CA ASP A 20 7.42 -7.07 4.05
C ASP A 20 6.84 -7.76 2.79
N GLY A 21 6.53 -6.96 1.76
CA GLY A 21 6.04 -7.42 0.46
C GLY A 21 4.53 -7.65 0.39
N ARG A 22 3.78 -7.29 1.43
CA ARG A 22 2.31 -7.35 1.42
C ARG A 22 1.74 -6.10 0.76
N TRP A 23 1.04 -6.31 -0.34
CA TRP A 23 0.25 -5.26 -0.95
C TRP A 23 -1.13 -5.21 -0.30
N VAL A 24 -1.58 -3.99 -0.03
CA VAL A 24 -2.93 -3.72 0.46
C VAL A 24 -3.49 -2.59 -0.40
N GLN A 25 -4.73 -2.76 -0.88
CA GLN A 25 -5.37 -1.74 -1.68
C GLN A 25 -5.42 -0.38 -0.93
N PRO A 26 -4.90 0.71 -1.53
CA PRO A 26 -4.96 2.02 -0.90
C PRO A 26 -6.41 2.47 -0.75
N SER A 27 -6.75 3.08 0.38
CA SER A 27 -8.05 3.70 0.61
C SER A 27 -7.88 5.03 1.31
N LEU A 28 -8.59 6.04 0.83
CA LEU A 28 -8.68 7.36 1.45
C LEU A 28 -9.80 7.44 2.50
N VAL A 29 -10.81 6.58 2.38
CA VAL A 29 -11.99 6.59 3.25
C VAL A 29 -11.92 5.40 4.22
N ARG A 30 -12.06 5.67 5.52
CA ARG A 30 -12.07 4.62 6.56
C ARG A 30 -13.46 4.05 6.79
N TYR A 31 -14.46 4.92 6.83
CA TYR A 31 -15.88 4.60 6.91
C TYR A 31 -16.69 5.85 6.54
N THR A 32 -17.98 5.67 6.35
CA THR A 32 -18.96 6.74 6.17
C THR A 32 -20.02 6.65 7.27
N ILE A 33 -20.63 7.78 7.62
CA ILE A 33 -21.78 7.83 8.53
C ILE A 33 -22.92 8.47 7.75
N ASP A 34 -24.07 7.81 7.72
CA ASP A 34 -25.26 8.34 7.04
C ASP A 34 -26.04 9.33 7.93
N GLN A 35 -27.10 9.92 7.37
CA GLN A 35 -27.95 10.89 8.08
C GLN A 35 -28.68 10.32 9.31
N LYS A 36 -28.76 9.00 9.44
CA LYS A 36 -29.36 8.30 10.58
C LYS A 36 -28.31 7.87 11.61
N GLY A 37 -27.04 8.25 11.42
CA GLY A 37 -25.93 7.89 12.28
C GLY A 37 -25.42 6.46 12.06
N LYS A 38 -25.83 5.78 10.98
CA LYS A 38 -25.35 4.42 10.69
C LYS A 38 -23.97 4.46 10.05
N THR A 39 -23.02 3.74 10.65
CA THR A 39 -21.67 3.56 10.12
C THR A 39 -21.65 2.50 9.02
N SER A 40 -21.03 2.83 7.88
CA SER A 40 -20.75 1.89 6.80
C SER A 40 -19.25 1.87 6.51
N TYR A 41 -18.65 0.68 6.62
CA TYR A 41 -17.25 0.46 6.29
C TYR A 41 -17.13 0.07 4.81
N PRO A 42 -16.24 0.70 4.03
CA PRO A 42 -15.90 0.19 2.70
C PRO A 42 -15.41 -1.26 2.82
N HIS A 43 -15.69 -2.08 1.80
CA HIS A 43 -15.37 -3.50 1.78
C HIS A 43 -13.92 -3.78 2.20
N HIS A 44 -13.71 -4.93 2.86
CA HIS A 44 -12.41 -5.34 3.37
C HIS A 44 -11.33 -5.20 2.31
N LYS A 45 -10.21 -4.56 2.69
CA LYS A 45 -9.06 -4.39 1.82
C LYS A 45 -8.48 -5.76 1.54
N ASN A 46 -8.46 -6.16 0.28
CA ASN A 46 -7.72 -7.34 -0.14
C ASN A 46 -6.25 -7.12 0.19
N SER A 47 -5.65 -8.09 0.87
CA SER A 47 -4.22 -8.15 1.14
C SER A 47 -3.65 -9.32 0.35
N GLU A 48 -2.54 -9.09 -0.33
CA GLU A 48 -1.86 -10.08 -1.14
C GLU A 48 -0.35 -10.02 -0.89
N GLN A 49 0.31 -11.18 -0.88
CA GLN A 49 1.77 -11.24 -0.85
C GLN A 49 2.31 -11.01 -2.26
N ALA A 50 2.51 -9.75 -2.65
CA ALA A 50 2.96 -9.38 -4.00
C ALA A 50 4.42 -9.79 -4.27
N VAL A 51 5.28 -9.71 -3.25
CA VAL A 51 6.66 -10.21 -3.29
C VAL A 51 6.99 -10.93 -1.99
N SER A 52 7.96 -11.85 -1.97
CA SER A 52 8.33 -12.53 -0.72
C SER A 52 8.87 -11.54 0.33
N SER A 53 8.67 -11.83 1.61
CA SER A 53 9.24 -11.04 2.71
C SER A 53 10.77 -10.94 2.63
N ALA A 54 11.45 -12.01 2.22
CA ALA A 54 12.89 -11.99 2.02
C ALA A 54 13.31 -10.98 0.93
N THR A 55 12.61 -10.97 -0.20
CA THR A 55 12.86 -10.02 -1.29
C THR A 55 12.56 -8.59 -0.85
N ALA A 56 11.44 -8.36 -0.15
CA ALA A 56 11.09 -7.04 0.35
C ALA A 56 12.18 -6.45 1.25
N ARG A 57 12.72 -7.25 2.17
CA ARG A 57 13.82 -6.84 3.06
C ARG A 57 15.10 -6.51 2.30
N GLN A 58 15.46 -7.30 1.30
CA GLN A 58 16.60 -6.97 0.42
C GLN A 58 16.42 -5.62 -0.26
N VAL A 59 15.22 -5.33 -0.78
CA VAL A 59 14.92 -4.03 -1.40
C VAL A 59 14.94 -2.89 -0.37
N GLN A 60 14.41 -3.10 0.83
CA GLN A 60 14.50 -2.11 1.92
C GLN A 60 15.97 -1.76 2.23
N ASP A 61 16.85 -2.76 2.30
CA ASP A 61 18.26 -2.52 2.57
C ASP A 61 18.94 -1.77 1.42
N LEU A 62 18.61 -2.09 0.17
CA LEU A 62 19.08 -1.32 -1.00
C LEU A 62 18.60 0.13 -0.97
N LEU A 63 17.33 0.39 -0.60
CA LEU A 63 16.78 1.74 -0.52
C LEU A 63 17.40 2.56 0.63
N LYS A 64 17.80 1.93 1.73
CA LYS A 64 18.51 2.64 2.81
C LYS A 64 19.84 3.22 2.31
N LEU A 65 20.53 2.52 1.40
CA LEU A 65 21.80 2.97 0.82
C LEU A 65 21.66 4.22 -0.07
N THR A 66 20.46 4.52 -0.58
CA THR A 66 20.26 5.66 -1.50
C THR A 66 19.92 6.97 -0.80
N VAL A 67 19.49 6.90 0.47
CA VAL A 67 19.18 8.06 1.31
C VAL A 67 20.27 8.37 2.33
N SER A 68 21.29 7.51 2.42
CA SER A 68 22.47 7.65 3.29
C SER A 68 23.61 8.35 2.57
#